data_AF-A0A1Y3SB83-F1
#
_entry.id   AF-A0A1Y3SB83-F1
#
_cell.length_a   1.000
_cell.length_b   1.000
_cell.length_c   1.000
_cell.angle_alpha   90.00
_cell.angle_beta   90.00
_cell.angle_gamma   90.00
#
_symmetry.space_group_name_H-M   'P 1'
#
loop_
_entity.id
_entity.type
_entity.pdbx_description
1 polymer ?
#
loop_
_entity_poly.entity_id
_entity_poly.type
_entity_poly.pdbx_seq_one_letter_code
_entity_poly.pdbx_strand_id
1 'polypeptide(L)'
;MGKIAVQVFEDFGITDQVDIVSNTTTAPAMSTVLAADECDAIIVWKENVNADQGEIVDCPEMENYIKTIPAARLTCSADAEAADAFAQFLDSQTAWDIWTSYGYELAG
;
A
#
# COMPACT_ATOMS: atom_id res chain seq x y z
N MET A 1 -1.96 -11.00 5.85
CA MET A 1 -3.06 -10.07 5.65
C MET A 1 -2.82 -8.83 6.48
N GLY A 2 -2.79 -7.67 5.83
CA GLY A 2 -2.85 -6.40 6.53
C GLY A 2 -4.24 -6.14 7.11
N LYS A 3 -4.35 -5.18 8.03
CA LYS A 3 -5.62 -4.81 8.67
C LYS A 3 -6.74 -4.45 7.67
N ILE A 4 -6.38 -3.90 6.51
CA ILE A 4 -7.36 -3.54 5.47
C ILE A 4 -7.95 -4.77 4.79
N ALA A 5 -7.15 -5.81 4.50
CA ALA A 5 -7.68 -7.05 3.93
C ALA A 5 -8.71 -7.71 4.85
N VAL A 6 -8.46 -7.70 6.17
CA VAL A 6 -9.43 -8.18 7.18
C VAL A 6 -10.73 -7.38 7.11
N GLN A 7 -10.62 -6.05 7.07
CA GLN A 7 -11.79 -5.19 7.02
C GLN A 7 -12.60 -5.35 5.72
N VAL A 8 -11.94 -5.53 4.57
CA VAL A 8 -12.61 -5.86 3.30
C VAL A 8 -13.41 -7.15 3.44
N PHE A 9 -12.85 -8.20 4.04
CA PHE A 9 -13.59 -9.46 4.20
C PHE A 9 -14.81 -9.33 5.13
N GLU A 10 -14.67 -8.55 6.21
CA GLU A 10 -15.75 -8.27 7.14
C GLU A 10 -16.88 -7.45 6.48
N ASP A 11 -16.52 -6.37 5.78
CA ASP A 11 -17.49 -5.47 5.13
C ASP A 11 -18.29 -6.19 4.02
N PHE A 12 -17.67 -7.15 3.33
CA PHE A 12 -18.30 -7.95 2.29
C PHE A 12 -18.94 -9.25 2.80
N GLY A 13 -18.78 -9.60 4.08
CA GLY A 13 -19.33 -10.82 4.67
C GLY A 13 -18.75 -12.12 4.09
N ILE A 14 -17.50 -12.08 3.61
CA ILE A 14 -16.83 -13.21 2.95
C ILE A 14 -15.76 -13.88 3.83
N THR A 15 -15.58 -13.43 5.07
CA THR A 15 -14.56 -13.96 5.99
C THR A 15 -14.58 -15.49 6.11
N ASP A 16 -15.77 -16.10 6.20
CA ASP A 16 -15.93 -17.55 6.31
C ASP A 16 -15.98 -18.28 4.95
N GLN A 17 -15.85 -17.54 3.84
CA GLN A 17 -15.92 -18.05 2.47
C GLN A 17 -14.53 -18.14 1.82
N VAL A 18 -13.50 -17.59 2.45
CA VAL A 18 -12.13 -17.57 1.95
C VAL A 18 -11.22 -18.43 2.84
N ASP A 19 -10.30 -19.16 2.22
CA ASP A 19 -9.25 -19.87 2.96
C ASP A 19 -8.03 -18.95 3.13
N ILE A 20 -7.74 -18.57 4.37
CA ILE A 20 -6.66 -17.64 4.68
C ILE A 20 -5.39 -18.43 4.92
N VAL A 21 -4.60 -18.60 3.86
CA VAL A 21 -3.35 -19.36 3.91
C VAL A 21 -2.16 -18.58 4.49
N SER A 22 -2.20 -17.24 4.51
CA SER A 22 -1.09 -16.44 5.05
C SER A 22 -1.48 -15.07 5.61
N ASN A 23 -0.97 -14.79 6.81
CA ASN A 23 -1.16 -13.52 7.50
C ASN A 23 0.02 -12.54 7.43
N THR A 24 1.03 -12.80 6.60
CA THR A 24 2.22 -11.94 6.49
C THR A 24 1.87 -10.49 6.12
N THR A 25 2.68 -9.53 6.59
CA THR A 25 2.43 -8.08 6.50
C THR A 25 3.22 -7.38 5.40
N THR A 26 4.18 -8.05 4.75
CA THR A 26 5.05 -7.45 3.75
C THR A 26 4.66 -7.89 2.35
N ALA A 27 4.45 -6.94 1.43
CA ALA A 27 4.06 -7.23 0.05
C ALA A 27 5.01 -8.21 -0.69
N PRO A 28 6.35 -8.13 -0.57
CA PRO A 28 7.24 -9.10 -1.24
C PRO A 28 7.02 -10.56 -0.82
N ALA A 29 6.66 -10.78 0.46
CA ALA A 29 6.34 -12.13 0.94
C ALA A 29 5.02 -12.64 0.35
N MET A 30 4.04 -11.76 0.11
CA MET A 30 2.78 -12.13 -0.56
C MET A 30 3.01 -12.48 -2.05
N SER A 31 3.82 -11.70 -2.77
CA SER A 31 4.17 -12.03 -4.16
C SER A 31 4.90 -13.37 -4.27
N THR A 32 5.70 -13.74 -3.26
CA THR A 32 6.41 -15.02 -3.24
C THR A 32 5.45 -16.22 -3.10
N VAL A 33 4.46 -16.14 -2.21
CA VAL A 33 3.48 -17.23 -2.03
C VAL A 33 2.56 -17.38 -3.24
N LEU A 34 2.20 -16.26 -3.89
CA LEU A 34 1.46 -16.29 -5.16
C LEU A 34 2.29 -16.96 -6.27
N ALA A 35 3.56 -16.60 -6.42
CA ALA A 35 4.44 -17.19 -7.42
C ALA A 35 4.77 -18.68 -7.14
N ALA A 36 4.68 -19.11 -5.87
CA ALA A 36 4.86 -20.49 -5.46
C ALA A 36 3.59 -21.35 -5.61
N ASP A 37 2.49 -20.78 -6.12
CA ASP A 37 1.19 -21.46 -6.27
C ASP A 37 0.61 -21.95 -4.92
N GLU A 38 0.97 -21.27 -3.82
CA GLU A 38 0.48 -21.54 -2.47
C GLU A 38 -0.85 -20.83 -2.16
N CYS A 39 -1.26 -19.88 -3.00
CA CYS A 39 -2.52 -19.17 -2.92
C CYS A 39 -3.04 -18.75 -4.29
N ASP A 40 -4.36 -18.67 -4.46
CA ASP A 40 -4.99 -18.23 -5.71
C ASP A 40 -4.96 -16.70 -5.89
N ALA A 41 -4.93 -15.94 -4.79
CA ALA A 41 -5.00 -14.49 -4.80
C ALA A 41 -4.36 -13.84 -3.57
N ILE A 42 -3.90 -12.60 -3.73
CA ILE A 42 -3.33 -11.77 -2.65
C ILE A 42 -3.98 -10.38 -2.64
N ILE A 43 -4.03 -9.75 -1.47
CA ILE A 43 -4.44 -8.35 -1.30
C ILE A 43 -3.21 -7.54 -0.89
N VAL A 44 -2.70 -6.73 -1.83
CA VAL A 44 -1.55 -5.85 -1.67
C VAL A 44 -1.83 -4.48 -2.30
N TRP A 45 -1.03 -3.48 -1.95
CA TRP A 45 -1.11 -2.18 -2.62
C TRP A 45 -0.50 -2.25 -4.02
N LYS A 46 -1.12 -1.56 -4.98
CA LYS A 46 -0.77 -1.62 -6.41
C LYS A 46 0.69 -1.25 -6.68
N GLU A 47 1.25 -0.31 -5.94
CA GLU A 47 2.64 0.13 -6.05
C GLU A 47 3.66 -0.97 -5.72
N ASN A 48 3.23 -2.07 -5.10
CA ASN A 48 4.08 -3.22 -4.79
C ASN A 48 4.04 -4.32 -5.84
N VAL A 49 3.20 -4.21 -6.88
CA VAL A 49 3.02 -5.23 -7.90
C VAL A 49 3.74 -4.81 -9.16
N ASN A 50 4.78 -5.56 -9.54
CA ASN A 50 5.39 -5.42 -10.85
C ASN A 50 4.59 -6.25 -11.88
N ALA A 51 4.58 -5.82 -13.15
CA ALA A 51 3.78 -6.43 -14.22
C ALA A 51 4.15 -7.91 -14.51
N ASP A 52 5.33 -8.35 -14.10
CA ASP A 52 5.83 -9.71 -14.19
C ASP A 52 5.43 -10.60 -13.00
N GLN A 53 4.81 -10.04 -11.96
CA GLN A 53 4.48 -10.75 -10.71
C GLN A 53 3.00 -11.17 -10.60
N GLY A 54 2.12 -10.66 -11.47
CA GLY A 54 0.71 -11.01 -11.45
C GLY A 54 -0.17 -10.02 -12.20
N GLU A 55 -1.46 -10.35 -12.29
CA GLU A 55 -2.51 -9.49 -12.83
C GLU A 55 -3.20 -8.75 -11.68
N ILE A 56 -3.31 -7.42 -11.79
CA ILE A 56 -4.14 -6.62 -10.88
C ILE A 56 -5.57 -6.68 -11.39
N VAL A 57 -6.45 -7.29 -10.60
CA VAL A 57 -7.89 -7.36 -10.91
C VAL A 57 -8.53 -6.01 -10.60
N ASP A 58 -9.25 -5.45 -11.58
CA ASP A 58 -10.02 -4.23 -11.38
C ASP A 58 -11.22 -4.52 -10.46
N CYS A 59 -11.33 -3.75 -9.37
CA CYS A 59 -12.36 -3.89 -8.35
C CYS A 59 -12.72 -2.51 -7.81
N PRO A 60 -13.76 -1.85 -8.37
CA PRO A 60 -14.17 -0.50 -7.98
C PRO A 60 -14.46 -0.37 -6.48
N GLU A 61 -14.92 -1.44 -5.84
CA GLU A 61 -15.20 -1.47 -4.41
C GLU A 61 -13.96 -1.21 -3.55
N MET A 62 -12.77 -1.54 -4.06
CA MET A 62 -11.49 -1.33 -3.37
C MET A 62 -11.12 0.14 -3.25
N GLU A 63 -11.74 1.04 -4.04
CA GLU A 63 -11.54 2.49 -3.93
C GLU A 63 -11.94 3.02 -2.55
N ASN A 64 -12.90 2.38 -1.87
CA ASN A 64 -13.33 2.75 -0.51
C ASN A 64 -12.25 2.52 0.56
N TYR A 65 -11.17 1.80 0.22
CA TYR A 65 -10.09 1.41 1.14
C TYR A 65 -8.76 2.11 0.83
N ILE A 66 -8.76 3.08 -0.09
CA ILE A 66 -7.59 3.93 -0.38
C ILE A 66 -7.16 4.66 0.90
N LYS A 67 -5.85 4.69 1.13
CA LYS A 67 -5.25 5.39 2.27
C LYS A 67 -4.36 6.52 1.82
N THR A 68 -4.56 7.68 2.43
CA THR A 68 -3.62 8.78 2.37
C THR A 68 -2.43 8.48 3.30
N ILE A 69 -1.21 8.63 2.78
CA ILE A 69 0.02 8.54 3.56
C ILE A 69 0.38 9.97 4.04
N PRO A 70 0.23 10.29 5.34
CA PRO A 70 0.56 11.62 5.81
C PRO A 70 2.08 11.77 5.99
N ALA A 71 2.63 12.89 5.53
CA ALA A 71 3.96 13.35 5.92
C ALA A 71 3.82 14.44 6.98
N ALA A 72 4.55 14.31 8.09
CA ALA A 72 4.52 15.29 9.17
C ALA A 72 5.90 15.45 9.83
N ARG A 73 6.18 16.66 10.30
CA ARG A 73 7.38 16.99 11.08
C ARG A 73 7.12 16.72 12.56
N LEU A 74 8.09 16.08 13.23
CA LEU A 74 8.09 15.96 14.70
C LEU A 74 8.43 17.30 15.36
N THR A 75 7.69 17.66 16.41
CA THR A 75 7.91 18.91 17.16
C THR A 75 9.22 18.94 17.94
N CYS A 76 9.83 17.78 18.19
CA CYS A 76 11.04 17.61 18.99
C CYS A 76 12.29 17.27 18.16
N SER A 77 12.32 17.60 16.85
CA SER A 77 13.50 17.35 16.02
C SER A 77 14.73 18.09 16.58
N ALA A 78 15.83 17.35 16.79
CA ALA A 78 17.12 17.90 17.22
C ALA A 78 17.71 18.86 16.17
N ASP A 79 17.41 18.60 14.89
CA ASP A 79 17.73 19.47 13.77
C ASP A 79 16.43 19.98 13.14
N ALA A 80 16.03 21.18 13.56
CA ALA A 80 14.80 21.81 13.11
C ALA A 80 14.89 22.24 11.63
N GLU A 81 16.05 22.76 11.23
CA GLU A 81 16.27 23.31 9.90
C GLU A 81 16.26 22.21 8.84
N ALA A 82 16.96 21.09 9.09
CA ALA A 82 16.93 19.95 8.20
C ALA A 82 15.53 19.33 8.08
N ALA A 83 14.78 19.27 9.19
CA ALA A 83 13.41 18.76 9.18
C ALA A 83 12.46 19.65 8.37
N ASP A 84 12.61 20.98 8.45
CA ASP A 84 11.83 21.93 7.67
C ASP A 84 12.19 21.87 6.18
N ALA A 85 13.49 21.79 5.86
CA ALA A 85 13.95 21.62 4.49
C ALA A 85 13.42 20.32 3.85
N PHE A 86 13.38 19.22 4.62
CA PHE A 86 12.82 17.96 4.14
C PHE A 86 11.31 18.03 3.96
N ALA A 87 10.58 18.68 4.87
CA ALA A 87 9.15 18.90 4.71
C ALA A 87 8.83 19.72 3.43
N GLN A 88 9.60 20.76 3.16
CA GLN A 88 9.49 21.54 1.91
C GLN A 88 9.81 20.70 0.67
N PHE A 89 10.82 19.83 0.75
CA PHE A 89 11.14 18.91 -0.34
C PHE A 89 9.99 17.95 -0.64
N LEU A 90 9.34 17.37 0.39
CA LEU A 90 8.21 16.47 0.21
C LEU A 90 6.99 17.14 -0.45
N ASP A 91 6.87 18.47 -0.32
CA ASP A 91 5.84 19.31 -0.96
C ASP A 91 6.30 19.91 -2.31
N SER A 92 7.37 19.37 -2.90
CA SER A 92 7.89 19.85 -4.18
C SER A 92 7.50 18.94 -5.34
N GLN A 93 7.45 19.50 -6.55
CA GLN A 93 7.23 18.75 -7.79
C GLN A 93 8.21 17.57 -7.93
N THR A 94 9.48 17.77 -7.51
CA THR A 94 10.49 16.70 -7.58
C THR A 94 10.12 15.50 -6.72
N ALA A 95 9.61 15.72 -5.51
CA ALA A 95 9.13 14.62 -4.70
C ALA A 95 7.90 13.98 -5.36
N TRP A 96 6.92 14.77 -5.79
CA TRP A 96 5.71 14.28 -6.44
C TRP A 96 6.02 13.38 -7.65
N ASP A 97 6.95 13.78 -8.51
CA ASP A 97 7.38 13.00 -9.67
C ASP A 97 7.98 11.66 -9.25
N ILE A 98 8.77 11.63 -8.17
CA ILE A 98 9.30 10.38 -7.61
C ILE A 98 8.15 9.49 -7.16
N TRP A 99 7.24 9.99 -6.32
CA TRP A 99 6.10 9.21 -5.82
C TRP A 99 5.23 8.66 -6.96
N THR A 100 4.91 9.48 -7.96
CA THR A 100 4.15 9.05 -9.14
C THR A 100 4.89 7.99 -9.96
N SER A 101 6.23 8.08 -10.07
CA SER A 101 7.02 7.06 -10.78
C SER A 101 6.97 5.68 -10.12
N TYR A 102 6.66 5.63 -8.81
CA TYR A 102 6.45 4.40 -8.05
C TYR A 102 4.96 4.02 -7.93
N GLY A 103 4.06 4.67 -8.67
CA GLY A 103 2.63 4.30 -8.72
C GLY A 103 1.75 4.93 -7.65
N TYR A 104 2.27 5.89 -6.87
CA TYR A 104 1.47 6.67 -5.93
C TYR A 104 0.74 7.82 -6.61
N GLU A 105 -0.35 8.25 -5.98
CA GLU A 105 -1.15 9.40 -6.40
C GLU A 105 -1.06 10.52 -5.37
N LEU A 106 -1.13 11.76 -5.84
CA LEU A 106 -1.18 12.91 -4.94
C LEU A 106 -2.52 12.93 -4.20
N ALA A 107 -2.45 13.13 -2.89
CA ALA A 107 -3.64 13.31 -2.08
C ALA A 107 -4.38 14.59 -2.51
N GLY A 108 -5.70 14.49 -2.71
CA GLY A 108 -6.58 15.62 -3.04
C GLY A 108 -6.94 16.51 -1.84
#